data_AF-A0A0X8I8X2-F1
#
_entry.id   AF-A0A0X8I8X2-F1
#
_cell.length_a   1.000
_cell.length_b   1.000
_cell.length_c   1.000
_cell.angle_alpha   90.00
_cell.angle_beta   90.00
_cell.angle_gamma   90.00
#
_symmetry.space_group_name_H-M   'P 1'
#
loop_
_entity.id
_entity.type
_entity.pdbx_description
1 polymer ?
#
loop_
_entity_poly.entity_id
_entity_poly.type
_entity_poly.pdbx_seq_one_letter_code
_entity_poly.pdbx_strand_id
1 'polypeptide(L)'
;MGEALRRRLAVERGLTKVAAGLIADLEVFFRESTGKGFVQSLLEDPAATYRLATSRYPRSVIRAALRAALRLAFGAPSEDIDRALDALEAGLPSEFLRLLRMSAS
;
A
#
# COMPACT_ATOMS: atom_id res chain seq x y z
N MET A 1 19.98 13.02 21.88
CA MET A 1 19.34 12.14 20.86
C MET A 1 20.35 11.15 20.31
N GLY A 2 20.18 9.85 20.58
CA GLY A 2 21.16 8.81 20.24
C GLY A 2 21.28 8.52 18.75
N GLU A 3 22.49 8.14 18.31
CA GLU A 3 22.81 7.80 16.91
C GLU A 3 21.92 6.69 16.34
N ALA A 4 21.53 5.71 17.16
CA ALA A 4 20.60 4.65 16.80
C ALA A 4 19.23 5.17 16.34
N LEU A 5 18.68 6.20 17.02
CA LEU A 5 17.41 6.82 16.63
C LEU A 5 17.54 7.54 15.28
N ARG A 6 18.66 8.23 15.04
CA ARG A 6 18.91 8.91 13.75
C ARG A 6 19.01 7.92 12.60
N ARG A 7 19.73 6.80 12.78
CA ARG A 7 19.84 5.73 11.78
C ARG A 7 18.48 5.10 11.48
N ARG A 8 17.69 4.78 12.51
CA ARG A 8 16.33 4.26 12.35
C ARG A 8 15.45 5.19 11.51
N LEU A 9 15.41 6.48 11.86
CA LEU A 9 14.60 7.47 11.13
C LEU A 9 15.08 7.69 9.68
N ALA A 10 16.38 7.52 9.41
CA ALA A 10 16.92 7.59 8.05
C ALA A 10 16.44 6.39 7.21
N VAL A 11 16.50 5.19 7.78
CA VAL A 11 16.01 3.95 7.13
C VAL A 11 14.50 4.04 6.87
N GLU A 12 13.71 4.40 7.88
CA GLU A 12 12.26 4.56 7.73
C GLU A 12 11.91 5.55 6.60
N ARG A 13 12.58 6.71 6.55
CA ARG A 13 12.40 7.69 5.47
C ARG A 13 12.81 7.17 4.10
N GLY A 14 13.90 6.40 4.02
CA GLY A 14 14.33 5.75 2.78
C GLY A 14 13.28 4.79 2.25
N LEU A 15 12.75 3.92 3.12
CA LEU A 15 11.70 2.96 2.77
C LEU A 15 10.40 3.65 2.34
N THR A 16 10.02 4.73 3.02
CA THR A 16 8.86 5.56 2.63
C THR A 16 9.01 6.12 1.21
N LYS A 17 10.19 6.65 0.86
CA LYS A 17 10.43 7.19 -0.49
C LYS A 17 10.34 6.10 -1.56
N VAL A 18 10.86 4.91 -1.27
CA VAL A 18 10.77 3.77 -2.19
C VAL A 18 9.31 3.36 -2.40
N ALA A 19 8.53 3.25 -1.32
CA ALA A 19 7.11 2.94 -1.41
C ALA A 19 6.34 4.00 -2.23
N ALA A 20 6.60 5.29 -1.98
CA ALA A 20 5.99 6.38 -2.73
C ALA A 20 6.36 6.35 -4.21
N GLY A 21 7.62 6.08 -4.54
CA GLY A 21 8.08 5.91 -5.93
C GLY A 21 7.39 4.75 -6.64
N LEU A 22 7.22 3.61 -5.96
CA LEU A 22 6.50 2.47 -6.51
C LEU A 22 5.00 2.79 -6.74
N ILE A 23 4.35 3.47 -5.78
CA ILE A 23 2.95 3.89 -5.93
C ILE A 23 2.80 4.85 -7.12
N ALA A 24 3.74 5.78 -7.30
CA ALA A 24 3.73 6.70 -8.44
C ALA A 24 3.90 5.97 -9.78
N ASP A 25 4.79 4.97 -9.86
CA ASP A 25 4.93 4.13 -11.06
C ASP A 25 3.64 3.35 -11.35
N LEU A 26 3.04 2.73 -10.33
CA LEU A 26 1.75 2.05 -10.45
C LEU A 26 0.65 3.01 -10.92
N GLU A 27 0.64 4.24 -10.44
CA GLU A 27 -0.33 5.25 -10.86
C GLU A 27 -0.24 5.55 -12.36
N VAL A 28 0.98 5.63 -12.91
CA VAL A 28 1.20 5.79 -14.36
C VAL A 28 0.75 4.54 -15.11
N PHE A 29 1.24 3.37 -14.69
CA PHE A 29 0.92 2.09 -15.32
C PHE A 29 -0.60 1.84 -15.38
N PHE A 30 -1.33 2.13 -14.31
CA PHE A 30 -2.78 1.95 -14.27
C PHE A 30 -3.51 2.93 -15.18
N ARG A 31 -3.07 4.20 -15.26
CA ARG A 31 -3.67 5.17 -16.20
C ARG A 31 -3.52 4.69 -17.63
N GLU A 32 -2.35 4.19 -17.99
CA GLU A 32 -2.07 3.68 -19.33
C GLU A 32 -2.86 2.40 -19.64
N SER A 33 -3.02 1.51 -18.65
CA SER A 33 -3.63 0.19 -18.86
C SER A 33 -5.16 0.18 -18.76
N THR A 34 -5.73 1.04 -17.92
CA THR A 34 -7.16 1.00 -17.55
C THR A 34 -7.88 2.34 -17.74
N GLY A 35 -7.15 3.41 -18.04
CA GLY A 35 -7.69 4.78 -18.10
C GLY A 35 -7.91 5.43 -16.72
N LYS A 36 -7.62 4.72 -15.62
CA LYS A 36 -7.80 5.20 -14.23
C LYS A 36 -6.49 5.11 -13.43
N GLY A 37 -6.36 5.92 -12.39
CA GLY A 37 -5.22 5.86 -11.48
C GLY A 37 -5.21 4.61 -10.61
N PHE A 38 -4.04 4.16 -10.16
CA PHE A 38 -3.89 3.02 -9.25
C PHE A 38 -4.70 3.21 -7.98
N VAL A 39 -4.62 4.39 -7.34
CA VAL A 39 -5.38 4.67 -6.12
C VAL A 39 -6.88 4.62 -6.37
N GLN A 40 -7.34 5.19 -7.49
CA GLN A 40 -8.75 5.14 -7.87
C GLN A 40 -9.21 3.70 -8.09
N SER A 41 -8.47 2.92 -8.88
CA SER A 41 -8.78 1.50 -9.13
C SER A 41 -8.78 0.70 -7.83
N LEU A 42 -7.88 1.00 -6.89
CA LEU A 42 -7.78 0.32 -5.60
C LEU A 42 -9.00 0.59 -4.72
N LEU A 43 -9.64 1.76 -4.84
CA LEU A 43 -10.88 2.09 -4.13
C LEU A 43 -12.11 1.45 -4.78
N GLU A 44 -12.13 1.34 -6.11
CA GLU A 44 -13.25 0.78 -6.87
C GLU A 44 -13.27 -0.76 -6.82
N ASP A 45 -12.14 -1.41 -7.11
CA ASP A 45 -11.95 -2.87 -7.05
C ASP A 45 -10.55 -3.19 -6.49
N PRO A 46 -10.43 -3.30 -5.15
CA PRO A 46 -9.14 -3.55 -4.50
C PRO A 46 -8.51 -4.86 -4.97
N ALA A 47 -9.30 -5.92 -5.11
CA ALA A 47 -8.80 -7.26 -5.42
C ALA A 47 -8.29 -7.34 -6.87
N ALA A 48 -9.04 -6.82 -7.84
CA ALA A 48 -8.56 -6.77 -9.22
C ALA A 48 -7.35 -5.86 -9.39
N THR A 49 -7.34 -4.72 -8.70
CA THR A 49 -6.21 -3.79 -8.69
C THR A 49 -4.96 -4.43 -8.10
N TYR A 50 -5.07 -5.13 -6.98
CA TYR A 50 -3.95 -5.86 -6.40
C TYR A 50 -3.42 -6.92 -7.36
N ARG A 51 -4.29 -7.72 -7.98
CA ARG A 51 -3.88 -8.72 -9.00
C ARG A 51 -3.12 -8.08 -10.16
N LEU A 52 -3.64 -6.98 -10.71
CA LEU A 52 -3.00 -6.28 -11.83
C LEU A 52 -1.67 -5.65 -11.41
N ALA A 53 -1.56 -5.06 -10.22
CA ALA A 53 -0.29 -4.57 -9.70
C ALA A 53 0.75 -5.70 -9.57
N THR A 54 0.32 -6.90 -9.15
CA THR A 54 1.21 -8.06 -9.04
C THR A 54 1.62 -8.70 -10.37
N SER A 55 1.03 -8.29 -11.51
CA SER A 55 1.55 -8.69 -12.83
C SER A 55 2.77 -7.87 -13.25
N ARG A 56 2.92 -6.66 -12.68
CA ARG A 56 4.02 -5.72 -12.96
C ARG A 56 5.19 -5.86 -11.98
N TYR A 57 4.90 -6.14 -10.72
CA TYR A 57 5.88 -6.23 -9.64
C TYR A 57 5.64 -7.47 -8.77
N PRO A 58 6.69 -8.00 -8.09
CA PRO A 58 6.52 -9.11 -7.16
C PRO A 58 5.51 -8.81 -6.06
N ARG A 59 4.72 -9.82 -5.68
CA ARG A 59 3.70 -9.71 -4.63
C ARG A 59 4.24 -9.11 -3.33
N SER A 60 5.41 -9.57 -2.89
CA SER A 60 6.08 -9.07 -1.68
C SER A 60 6.39 -7.57 -1.74
N VAL A 61 6.72 -7.05 -2.93
CA VAL A 61 7.03 -5.63 -3.15
C VAL A 61 5.76 -4.78 -3.08
N ILE A 62 4.68 -5.21 -3.77
CA ILE A 62 3.38 -4.54 -3.70
C ILE A 62 2.86 -4.52 -2.26
N ARG A 63 2.92 -5.67 -1.57
CA ARG A 63 2.52 -5.78 -0.17
C ARG A 63 3.30 -4.83 0.73
N ALA A 64 4.63 -4.78 0.59
CA ALA A 64 5.47 -3.90 1.40
C ALA A 64 5.16 -2.41 1.16
N ALA A 65 4.93 -2.01 -0.10
CA ALA A 65 4.58 -0.65 -0.44
C ALA A 65 3.21 -0.25 0.11
N LEU A 66 2.19 -1.10 -0.04
CA LEU A 66 0.87 -0.87 0.55
C LEU A 66 0.95 -0.81 2.08
N ARG A 67 1.67 -1.73 2.72
CA ARG A 67 1.88 -1.71 4.17
C ARG A 67 2.50 -0.40 4.64
N ALA A 68 3.54 0.07 3.95
CA ALA A 68 4.18 1.35 4.26
C ALA A 68 3.23 2.53 4.06
N ALA A 69 2.51 2.57 2.93
CA ALA A 69 1.56 3.62 2.61
C ALA A 69 0.40 3.68 3.63
N LEU A 70 -0.20 2.54 3.97
CA LEU A 70 -1.27 2.44 4.96
C LEU A 70 -0.80 2.87 6.35
N ARG A 71 0.41 2.44 6.75
CA ARG A 71 1.00 2.84 8.04
C ARG A 71 1.23 4.34 8.13
N LEU A 72 1.70 4.96 7.05
CA LEU A 72 1.97 6.40 6.99
C LEU A 72 0.70 7.23 6.93
N ALA A 73 -0.28 6.78 6.13
CA ALA A 73 -1.53 7.51 5.92
C ALA A 73 -2.46 7.44 7.14
N PHE A 74 -2.48 6.29 7.82
CA PHE A 74 -3.56 5.98 8.78
C PHE A 74 -3.09 5.74 10.21
N GLY A 75 -1.78 5.60 10.44
CA GLY A 75 -1.26 5.31 11.78
C GLY A 75 -1.79 4.01 12.40
N ALA A 76 -2.43 3.15 11.60
CA ALA A 76 -3.10 1.95 12.08
C ALA A 76 -2.11 0.94 12.69
N PRO A 77 -2.55 0.11 13.65
CA PRO A 77 -1.74 -0.96 14.19
C PRO A 77 -1.21 -1.88 13.08
N SER A 78 0.06 -2.29 13.19
CA SER A 78 0.69 -3.13 12.16
C SER A 78 -0.06 -4.43 11.91
N GLU A 79 -0.68 -4.99 12.94
CA GLU A 79 -1.47 -6.21 12.85
C GLU A 79 -2.76 -6.05 12.04
N ASP A 80 -3.43 -4.90 12.15
CA ASP A 80 -4.65 -4.61 11.39
C ASP A 80 -4.34 -4.35 9.92
N ILE A 81 -3.21 -3.71 9.64
CA ILE A 81 -2.69 -3.54 8.28
C ILE A 81 -2.35 -4.90 7.67
N ASP A 82 -1.65 -5.77 8.40
CA ASP A 82 -1.28 -7.09 7.91
C ASP A 82 -2.52 -7.94 7.61
N ARG A 83 -3.53 -7.94 8.51
CA ARG A 83 -4.82 -8.62 8.28
C ARG A 83 -5.56 -8.08 7.06
N ALA A 84 -5.59 -6.77 6.86
CA ALA A 84 -6.22 -6.15 5.71
C ALA A 84 -5.53 -6.54 4.39
N LEU A 85 -4.20 -6.63 4.38
CA LEU A 85 -3.42 -7.05 3.21
C LEU A 85 -3.56 -8.55 2.93
N ASP A 86 -3.64 -9.40 3.96
CA ASP A 86 -3.91 -10.83 3.81
C ASP A 86 -5.29 -11.06 3.18
N ALA A 87 -6.31 -10.33 3.66
CA ALA A 87 -7.64 -10.41 3.11
C ALA A 87 -7.68 -9.91 1.65
N LEU A 88 -7.00 -8.82 1.34
CA LEU A 88 -6.84 -8.32 -0.03
C LEU A 88 -6.21 -9.36 -0.95
N GLU A 89 -5.14 -10.03 -0.50
CA GLU A 89 -4.45 -11.10 -1.22
C GLU A 89 -5.33 -12.33 -1.45
N ALA A 90 -6.19 -12.65 -0.48
CA ALA A 90 -7.18 -13.71 -0.59
C ALA A 90 -8.38 -13.35 -1.49
N GLY A 91 -8.44 -12.13 -2.04
CA GLY A 91 -9.57 -11.65 -2.84
C GLY A 91 -10.80 -11.30 -2.00
N LEU A 92 -10.62 -11.02 -0.71
CA LEU A 92 -11.64 -10.62 0.25
C LEU A 92 -11.46 -9.12 0.61
N PRO A 93 -11.93 -8.19 -0.23
CA PRO A 93 -11.62 -6.76 -0.08
C PRO A 93 -12.33 -6.09 1.11
N SER A 94 -13.28 -6.76 1.78
CA SER A 94 -14.09 -6.18 2.85
C SER A 94 -13.25 -5.66 4.02
N GLU A 95 -12.25 -6.40 4.48
CA GLU A 95 -11.35 -5.98 5.56
C GLU A 95 -10.45 -4.83 5.14
N PHE A 96 -9.97 -4.85 3.89
CA PHE A 96 -9.18 -3.76 3.33
C PHE A 96 -10.00 -2.46 3.26
N LEU A 97 -11.23 -2.52 2.76
CA LEU A 97 -12.15 -1.38 2.70
C LEU A 97 -12.62 -0.93 4.10
N ARG A 98 -12.68 -1.84 5.08
CA ARG A 98 -12.98 -1.50 6.47
C ARG A 98 -11.85 -0.68 7.08
N LEU A 99 -10.60 -1.10 6.86
CA LEU A 99 -9.42 -0.36 7.32
C LEU A 99 -9.42 1.07 6.77
N LEU A 100 -9.64 1.23 5.46
CA LEU A 100 -9.68 2.56 4.82
C LEU A 100 -10.77 3.48 5.41
N ARG A 101 -11.94 2.91 5.78
CA ARG A 101 -13.04 3.67 6.36
C ARG A 101 -12.79 4.10 7.80
N MET A 102 -12.18 3.23 8.61
CA MET A 102 -11.86 3.53 10.01
C MET A 102 -10.87 4.68 10.15
N SER A 103 -10.04 4.92 9.14
CA SER A 103 -9.02 5.95 9.16
C SER A 103 -9.44 7.29 8.55
N ALA A 104 -10.64 7.35 7.95
CA ALA A 104 -11.27 8.58 7.47
C ALA A 104 -12.22 9.20 8.51
N SER A 105 -12.34 8.58 9.69
CA SER A 105 -13.13 9.03 10.85
C SER A 105 -12.24 9.74 11.86
#